data_AF-A0AAU4LK88-F1
#
_entry.id   AF-A0AAU4LK88-F1
#
_cell.length_a   1.000
_cell.length_b   1.000
_cell.length_c   1.000
_cell.angle_alpha   90.00
_cell.angle_beta   90.00
_cell.angle_gamma   90.00
#
_symmetry.space_group_name_H-M   'P 1'
#
loop_
_entity.id
_entity.type
_entity.pdbx_description
1 polymer ?
#
loop_
_entity_poly.entity_id
_entity_poly.type
_entity_poly.pdbx_seq_one_letter_code
_entity_poly.pdbx_strand_id
1 'polypeptide(L)'
;MMLGGSKKSSAGVVATVVVILAGIALTWWMLPQVKVESSDPAGVLSLGVGVVGTVAGVAGLAVAVRAACVQRTGELVAQSLTQSVIRLESAEYRQLLGGGSSALNGRIDLPFTVVSTSGVLSTSAAGTLETVADFFQRLSPGRLVITGTQTSPHGTSGTVLGNDAGTGKTILVLALLLQLADRRQPGERVPVRLTAAAWPGGELRAWLISHLISVYRLE
;
A
#
# COMPACT_ATOMS: atom_id res chain seq x y z
N MET A 1 -27.11 20.83 13.05
CA MET A 1 -27.20 21.77 11.91
C MET A 1 -25.78 22.22 11.56
N MET A 2 -25.16 21.60 10.56
CA MET A 2 -23.91 22.09 9.94
C MET A 2 -23.73 21.31 8.62
N LEU A 3 -24.13 21.92 7.51
CA LEU A 3 -23.87 21.42 6.16
C LEU A 3 -22.40 21.68 5.81
N GLY A 4 -21.59 20.62 5.84
CA GLY A 4 -20.24 20.63 5.27
C GLY A 4 -20.30 20.36 3.77
N GLY A 5 -20.44 21.42 2.96
CA GLY A 5 -20.45 21.34 1.51
C GLY A 5 -19.14 20.80 0.95
N SER A 6 -19.19 19.62 0.36
CA SER A 6 -18.09 18.99 -0.36
C SER A 6 -17.78 19.78 -1.65
N LYS A 7 -16.78 20.66 -1.60
CA LYS A 7 -16.11 21.28 -2.76
C LYS A 7 -15.26 20.22 -3.50
N LYS A 8 -15.90 19.18 -4.05
CA LYS A 8 -15.23 18.16 -4.89
C LYS A 8 -16.16 17.72 -6.03
N SER A 9 -16.52 18.64 -6.92
CA SER A 9 -17.17 18.27 -8.19
C SER A 9 -17.11 19.37 -9.27
N SER A 10 -16.71 20.60 -8.94
CA SER A 10 -16.74 21.70 -9.94
C SER A 10 -15.62 21.62 -10.98
N ALA A 11 -14.46 21.06 -10.66
CA ALA A 11 -13.33 21.03 -11.60
C ALA A 11 -13.57 20.15 -12.84
N GLY A 12 -14.28 19.02 -12.66
CA GLY A 12 -14.64 18.14 -13.77
C GLY A 12 -15.68 18.75 -14.70
N VAL A 13 -16.69 19.42 -14.13
CA VAL A 13 -17.75 20.08 -14.90
C VAL A 13 -17.19 21.26 -15.70
N VAL A 14 -16.27 22.04 -15.11
CA VAL A 14 -15.63 23.18 -15.80
C VAL A 14 -14.82 22.70 -16.99
N ALA A 15 -14.07 21.60 -16.89
CA ALA A 15 -13.29 21.07 -18.00
C ALA A 15 -14.19 20.63 -19.18
N THR A 16 -15.30 19.95 -18.90
CA THR A 16 -16.25 19.51 -19.94
C THR A 16 -16.91 20.70 -20.64
N VAL A 17 -17.31 21.73 -19.88
CA VAL A 17 -17.92 22.95 -20.44
C VAL A 17 -16.93 23.71 -21.32
N VAL A 18 -15.65 23.81 -20.93
CA VAL A 18 -14.62 24.47 -21.73
C VAL A 18 -14.38 23.74 -23.06
N VAL A 19 -14.36 22.40 -23.07
CA VAL A 19 -14.20 21.62 -24.32
C VAL A 19 -15.39 21.81 -25.26
N ILE A 20 -16.62 21.84 -24.73
CA ILE A 20 -17.84 22.08 -25.52
C ILE A 20 -17.82 23.49 -26.12
N LEU A 21 -17.50 24.51 -25.32
CA LEU A 21 -17.45 25.90 -25.78
C LEU A 21 -16.32 26.13 -26.79
N ALA A 22 -15.15 25.52 -26.60
CA ALA A 22 -14.05 25.58 -27.57
C ALA A 22 -14.42 24.92 -28.90
N GLY A 23 -15.15 23.79 -28.86
CA GLY A 23 -15.71 23.15 -30.05
C GLY A 23 -16.64 24.08 -30.82
N ILE A 24 -17.63 24.68 -30.13
CA ILE A 24 -18.61 25.59 -30.73
C ILE A 24 -17.93 26.84 -31.31
N ALA A 25 -16.96 27.41 -30.60
CA ALA A 25 -16.21 28.58 -31.07
C ALA A 25 -15.38 28.29 -32.33
N LEU A 26 -14.76 27.11 -32.41
CA LEU A 26 -14.04 26.66 -33.60
C LEU A 26 -14.96 26.46 -34.81
N THR A 27 -16.14 25.86 -34.62
CA THR A 27 -17.12 25.71 -35.72
C THR A 27 -17.61 27.08 -36.20
N TRP A 28 -17.91 27.99 -35.28
CA TRP A 28 -18.38 29.34 -35.62
C TRP A 28 -17.31 30.16 -36.35
N TRP A 29 -16.04 29.98 -35.99
CA TRP A 29 -14.92 30.69 -36.62
C TRP A 29 -14.57 30.16 -38.02
N MET A 30 -14.82 28.87 -38.29
CA MET A 30 -14.59 28.32 -39.63
C MET A 30 -15.70 28.66 -40.63
N LEU A 31 -16.94 28.90 -40.18
CA LEU A 31 -18.07 29.29 -41.05
C LEU A 31 -17.77 30.47 -42.00
N PRO A 32 -17.18 31.60 -41.55
CA PRO A 32 -16.92 32.75 -42.42
C PRO A 32 -15.70 32.60 -43.36
N GLN A 33 -14.82 31.62 -43.14
CA GLN A 33 -13.62 31.43 -43.97
C GLN A 33 -13.86 30.59 -45.23
N VAL A 34 -15.03 29.95 -45.34
CA VAL A 34 -15.41 29.22 -46.56
C VAL A 34 -15.93 30.23 -47.59
N LYS A 35 -15.00 30.97 -48.20
CA LYS A 35 -15.24 31.61 -49.49
C LYS A 35 -15.36 30.49 -50.52
N VAL A 36 -16.59 30.26 -50.99
CA VAL A 36 -16.94 29.25 -51.99
C VAL A 36 -16.33 29.68 -53.33
N GLU A 37 -15.05 29.39 -53.51
CA GLU A 37 -14.44 29.33 -54.83
C GLU A 37 -14.61 27.90 -55.34
N SER A 38 -15.13 27.78 -56.55
CA SER A 38 -15.62 26.55 -57.18
C SER A 38 -14.50 25.55 -57.48
N SER A 39 -14.00 24.88 -56.46
CA SER A 39 -13.18 23.68 -56.60
C SER A 39 -13.48 22.73 -55.44
N ASP A 40 -14.39 21.80 -55.75
CA ASP A 40 -14.76 20.59 -55.01
C ASP A 40 -15.05 20.74 -53.49
N PRO A 41 -16.23 21.28 -53.12
CA PRO A 41 -16.61 21.52 -51.72
C PRO A 41 -16.76 20.24 -50.89
N ALA A 42 -16.85 19.07 -51.52
CA ALA A 42 -16.99 17.79 -50.83
C ALA A 42 -15.68 17.34 -50.13
N GLY A 43 -14.52 17.65 -50.72
CA GLY A 43 -13.21 17.25 -50.17
C GLY A 43 -12.82 18.02 -48.91
N VAL A 44 -13.05 19.33 -48.88
CA VAL A 44 -12.60 20.21 -47.79
C VAL A 44 -13.43 20.03 -46.52
N LEU A 45 -14.73 19.75 -46.65
CA LEU A 45 -15.61 19.49 -45.50
C LEU A 45 -15.28 18.16 -44.79
N SER A 46 -14.89 17.13 -45.54
CA SER A 46 -14.55 15.82 -44.94
C SER A 46 -13.24 15.86 -44.13
N LEU A 47 -12.26 16.67 -44.57
CA LEU A 47 -11.01 16.89 -43.83
C LEU A 47 -11.24 17.60 -42.50
N GLY A 48 -12.10 18.62 -42.46
CA GLY A 48 -12.43 19.36 -41.24
C GLY A 48 -13.09 18.47 -40.18
N VAL A 49 -14.07 17.65 -40.59
CA VAL A 49 -14.76 16.73 -39.68
C VAL A 49 -13.80 15.64 -39.15
N GLY A 50 -12.88 15.15 -39.99
CA GLY A 50 -11.88 14.17 -39.58
C GLY A 50 -10.90 14.69 -38.52
N VAL A 51 -10.42 15.93 -38.66
CA VAL A 51 -9.49 16.53 -37.69
C VAL A 51 -10.17 16.79 -36.36
N VAL A 52 -11.40 17.30 -36.36
CA VAL A 52 -12.15 17.53 -35.11
C VAL A 52 -12.44 16.20 -34.40
N GLY A 53 -12.81 15.16 -35.15
CA GLY A 53 -13.04 13.82 -34.61
C GLY A 53 -11.80 13.19 -33.98
N THR A 54 -10.62 13.34 -34.61
CA THR A 54 -9.36 12.81 -34.07
C THR A 54 -8.91 13.55 -32.82
N VAL A 55 -9.01 14.88 -32.78
CA VAL A 55 -8.67 15.66 -31.58
C VAL A 55 -9.60 15.32 -30.41
N ALA A 56 -10.91 15.21 -30.66
CA ALA A 56 -11.88 14.80 -29.65
C ALA A 56 -11.64 13.36 -29.18
N GLY A 57 -11.30 12.44 -30.10
CA GLY A 57 -10.98 11.04 -29.77
C GLY A 57 -9.72 10.92 -28.92
N VAL A 58 -8.64 11.64 -29.26
CA VAL A 58 -7.38 11.64 -28.49
C VAL A 58 -7.60 12.25 -27.10
N ALA A 59 -8.34 13.36 -27.01
CA ALA A 59 -8.66 13.98 -25.72
C ALA A 59 -9.53 13.06 -24.85
N GLY A 60 -10.54 12.42 -25.44
CA GLY A 60 -11.40 11.44 -24.76
C GLY A 60 -10.61 10.24 -24.26
N LEU A 61 -9.70 9.70 -25.08
CA LEU A 61 -8.82 8.61 -24.69
C LEU A 61 -7.87 9.03 -23.56
N ALA A 62 -7.28 10.22 -23.62
CA ALA A 62 -6.41 10.73 -22.56
C ALA A 62 -7.14 10.90 -21.23
N VAL A 63 -8.39 11.36 -21.25
CA VAL A 63 -9.24 11.45 -20.06
C VAL A 63 -9.63 10.07 -19.55
N ALA A 64 -10.00 9.13 -20.42
CA ALA A 64 -10.33 7.75 -20.04
C ALA A 64 -9.13 7.03 -19.42
N VAL A 65 -7.94 7.19 -20.00
CA VAL A 65 -6.68 6.66 -19.44
C VAL A 65 -6.38 7.30 -18.09
N ARG A 66 -6.50 8.63 -17.96
CA ARG A 66 -6.34 9.30 -16.65
C ARG A 66 -7.37 8.81 -15.62
N ALA A 67 -8.63 8.65 -16.02
CA ALA A 67 -9.67 8.16 -15.14
C ALA A 67 -9.39 6.71 -14.71
N ALA A 68 -8.92 5.86 -15.62
CA ALA A 68 -8.50 4.49 -15.32
C ALA A 68 -7.26 4.44 -14.40
N CYS A 69 -6.28 5.32 -14.61
CA CYS A 69 -5.11 5.45 -13.74
C CYS A 69 -5.47 6.00 -12.34
N VAL A 70 -6.41 6.94 -12.24
CA VAL A 70 -6.93 7.43 -10.95
C VAL A 70 -7.83 6.38 -10.28
N GLN A 71 -8.47 5.52 -11.08
CA GLN A 71 -9.19 4.33 -10.63
C GLN A 71 -8.29 3.13 -10.34
N ARG A 72 -6.96 3.23 -10.47
CA ARG A 72 -6.03 2.17 -10.02
C ARG A 72 -6.36 1.92 -8.55
N THR A 73 -7.12 0.86 -8.33
CA THR A 73 -7.92 0.68 -7.13
C THR A 73 -6.96 0.65 -5.95
N GLY A 74 -7.29 1.31 -4.84
CA GLY A 74 -6.45 1.23 -3.62
C GLY A 74 -6.10 -0.22 -3.25
N GLU A 75 -6.96 -1.17 -3.64
CA GLU A 75 -6.71 -2.60 -3.51
C GLU A 75 -5.58 -3.13 -4.40
N LEU A 76 -5.44 -2.70 -5.66
CA LEU A 76 -4.31 -3.09 -6.52
C LEU A 76 -2.98 -2.59 -5.96
N VAL A 77 -2.97 -1.35 -5.44
CA VAL A 77 -1.81 -0.77 -4.78
C VAL A 77 -1.49 -1.53 -3.48
N ALA A 78 -2.51 -1.86 -2.69
CA ALA A 78 -2.35 -2.64 -1.46
C ALA A 78 -1.85 -4.07 -1.74
N GLN A 79 -2.32 -4.70 -2.81
CA GLN A 79 -1.86 -6.02 -3.24
C GLN A 79 -0.40 -5.98 -3.68
N SER A 80 -0.02 -5.00 -4.51
CA SER A 80 1.37 -4.79 -4.94
C SER A 80 2.30 -4.49 -3.75
N LEU A 81 1.84 -3.68 -2.79
CA LEU A 81 2.57 -3.42 -1.56
C LEU A 81 2.75 -4.70 -0.74
N THR A 82 1.69 -5.49 -0.57
CA THR A 82 1.73 -6.76 0.18
C THR A 82 2.76 -7.72 -0.43
N GLN A 83 2.78 -7.87 -1.75
CA GLN A 83 3.78 -8.69 -2.45
C GLN A 83 5.21 -8.17 -2.26
N SER A 84 5.39 -6.86 -2.28
CA SER A 84 6.70 -6.22 -2.06
C SER A 84 7.20 -6.42 -0.63
N VAL A 85 6.30 -6.29 0.35
CA VAL A 85 6.57 -6.58 1.77
C VAL A 85 6.99 -8.03 1.96
N ILE A 86 6.20 -8.99 1.44
CA ILE A 86 6.55 -10.42 1.54
C ILE A 86 7.92 -10.69 0.93
N ARG A 87 8.21 -10.12 -0.25
CA ARG A 87 9.48 -10.34 -0.94
C ARG A 87 10.69 -9.81 -0.15
N LEU A 88 10.61 -8.58 0.35
CA LEU A 88 11.73 -7.96 1.07
C LEU A 88 11.93 -8.59 2.45
N GLU A 89 10.86 -8.74 3.23
CA GLU A 89 10.95 -9.22 4.61
C GLU A 89 11.26 -10.72 4.67
N SER A 90 10.82 -11.52 3.67
CA SER A 90 11.20 -12.94 3.59
C SER A 90 12.68 -13.15 3.26
N ALA A 91 13.33 -12.20 2.60
CA ALA A 91 14.78 -12.26 2.36
C ALA A 91 15.55 -12.03 3.68
N GLU A 92 15.17 -11.01 4.45
CA GLU A 92 15.76 -10.73 5.77
C GLU A 92 15.49 -11.89 6.75
N TYR A 93 14.26 -12.41 6.78
CA TYR A 93 13.90 -13.57 7.59
C TYR A 93 14.78 -14.79 7.29
N ARG A 94 14.99 -15.12 6.02
CA ARG A 94 15.86 -16.24 5.61
C ARG A 94 17.33 -16.01 5.98
N GLN A 95 17.80 -14.78 5.90
CA GLN A 95 19.16 -14.43 6.30
C GLN A 95 19.35 -14.61 7.81
N LEU A 96 18.37 -14.22 8.63
CA LEU A 96 18.41 -14.38 10.09
C LEU A 96 18.33 -15.85 10.54
N LEU A 97 17.71 -16.72 9.74
CA LEU A 97 17.69 -18.17 9.98
C LEU A 97 18.98 -18.88 9.52
N GLY A 98 20.00 -18.14 9.09
CA GLY A 98 21.33 -18.68 8.82
C GLY A 98 21.62 -19.02 7.35
N GLY A 99 20.75 -18.65 6.39
CA GLY A 99 21.04 -18.53 4.95
C GLY A 99 21.58 -19.75 4.17
N GLY A 100 21.97 -20.83 4.84
CA GLY A 100 22.59 -22.01 4.24
C GLY A 100 21.56 -23.02 3.77
N SER A 101 21.97 -23.87 2.83
CA SER A 101 21.19 -24.96 2.23
C SER A 101 20.58 -25.96 3.24
N SER A 102 20.99 -25.91 4.51
CA SER A 102 20.40 -26.68 5.62
C SER A 102 19.18 -26.02 6.27
N ALA A 103 18.91 -24.73 6.01
CA ALA A 103 17.71 -24.02 6.49
C ALA A 103 16.45 -24.35 5.66
N LEU A 104 16.59 -25.14 4.59
CA LEU A 104 15.51 -25.48 3.66
C LEU A 104 14.36 -26.29 4.29
N ASN A 105 14.58 -26.94 5.44
CA ASN A 105 13.53 -27.75 6.12
C ASN A 105 13.46 -27.55 7.64
N GLY A 106 14.34 -26.75 8.24
CA GLY A 106 14.37 -26.51 9.69
C GLY A 106 13.66 -25.21 10.05
N ARG A 107 12.32 -25.22 10.09
CA ARG A 107 11.54 -24.11 10.64
C ARG A 107 11.90 -24.00 12.12
N ILE A 108 12.76 -23.03 12.49
CA ILE A 108 13.06 -22.79 13.90
C ILE A 108 11.75 -22.31 14.53
N ASP A 109 11.07 -23.20 15.25
CA ASP A 109 9.88 -22.84 15.98
C ASP A 109 10.29 -22.26 17.33
N LEU A 110 10.30 -20.92 17.40
CA LEU A 110 10.61 -20.22 18.65
C LEU A 110 9.37 -20.24 19.55
N PRO A 111 9.44 -20.88 20.73
CA PRO A 111 8.38 -20.77 21.70
C PRO A 111 8.34 -19.32 22.24
N PHE A 112 7.14 -18.78 22.38
CA PHE A 112 6.92 -17.52 23.07
C PHE A 112 5.87 -17.67 24.15
N THR A 113 5.86 -16.70 25.07
CA THR A 113 4.87 -16.59 26.13
C THR A 113 4.22 -15.23 26.02
N VAL A 114 2.89 -15.18 26.17
CA VAL A 114 2.14 -13.93 26.16
C VAL A 114 1.58 -13.64 27.53
N VAL A 115 1.84 -12.41 27.98
CA VAL A 115 1.29 -11.84 29.19
C VAL A 115 0.39 -10.67 28.80
N SER A 116 -0.89 -10.72 29.16
CA SER A 116 -1.81 -9.61 28.91
C SER A 116 -1.71 -8.58 30.02
N THR A 117 -1.40 -7.34 29.66
CA THR A 117 -1.36 -6.21 30.63
C THR A 117 -2.77 -5.78 31.07
N SER A 118 -3.80 -6.10 30.29
CA SER A 118 -5.17 -5.58 30.48
C SER A 118 -6.07 -6.49 31.34
N GLY A 119 -5.54 -7.52 32.01
CA GLY A 119 -6.30 -8.34 32.98
C GLY A 119 -7.41 -9.24 32.40
N VAL A 120 -7.70 -9.19 31.09
CA VAL A 120 -8.73 -10.03 30.44
C VAL A 120 -8.23 -11.46 30.14
N LEU A 121 -6.91 -11.65 30.08
CA LEU A 121 -6.26 -12.94 29.94
C LEU A 121 -5.30 -13.11 31.13
N SER A 122 -5.84 -13.53 32.26
CA SER A 122 -5.07 -13.80 33.49
C SER A 122 -4.18 -15.04 33.40
N THR A 123 -4.10 -15.66 32.22
CA THR A 123 -3.36 -16.90 32.00
C THR A 123 -2.28 -16.63 30.96
N SER A 124 -1.03 -16.77 31.39
CA SER A 124 0.15 -16.79 30.53
C SER A 124 -0.06 -17.85 29.44
N ALA A 125 -0.24 -17.43 28.19
CA ALA A 125 -0.44 -18.35 27.07
C ALA A 125 0.90 -18.62 26.39
N ALA A 126 1.28 -19.90 26.31
CA ALA A 126 2.43 -20.34 25.52
C ALA A 126 1.99 -20.57 24.06
N GLY A 127 2.84 -20.19 23.11
CA GLY A 127 2.56 -20.34 21.69
C GLY A 127 3.83 -20.54 20.86
N THR A 128 3.63 -20.93 19.62
CA THR A 128 4.66 -21.17 18.60
C THR A 128 4.59 -20.09 17.54
N LEU A 129 5.67 -19.88 16.78
CA LEU A 129 5.71 -18.86 15.73
C LEU A 129 4.52 -18.98 14.77
N GLU A 130 4.05 -20.19 14.49
CA GLU A 130 2.94 -20.48 13.58
C GLU A 130 1.58 -19.90 14.04
N THR A 131 1.42 -19.71 15.34
CA THR A 131 0.18 -19.27 15.98
C THR A 131 0.19 -17.80 16.37
N VAL A 132 1.29 -17.08 16.10
CA VAL A 132 1.47 -15.69 16.55
C VAL A 132 0.46 -14.74 15.87
N ALA A 133 0.14 -14.95 14.59
CA ALA A 133 -0.86 -14.14 13.89
C ALA A 133 -2.27 -14.36 14.45
N ASP A 134 -2.64 -15.61 14.74
CA ASP A 134 -3.93 -15.95 15.36
C ASP A 134 -4.06 -15.34 16.75
N PHE A 135 -2.96 -15.28 17.49
CA PHE A 135 -2.91 -14.58 18.77
C PHE A 135 -3.12 -13.07 18.58
N PHE A 136 -2.36 -12.45 17.68
CA PHE A 136 -2.45 -11.01 17.43
C PHE A 136 -3.83 -10.56 16.96
N GLN A 137 -4.48 -11.32 16.06
CA GLN A 137 -5.81 -11.00 15.55
C GLN A 137 -6.91 -11.06 16.63
N ARG A 138 -6.69 -11.83 17.71
CA ARG A 138 -7.61 -11.90 18.86
C ARG A 138 -7.43 -10.73 19.83
N LEU A 139 -6.36 -9.94 19.71
CA LEU A 139 -6.14 -8.78 20.59
C LEU A 139 -6.99 -7.58 20.18
N SER A 140 -7.71 -7.01 21.15
CA SER A 140 -8.41 -5.74 21.01
C SER A 140 -8.07 -4.83 22.21
N PRO A 141 -7.32 -3.73 22.02
CA PRO A 141 -6.75 -3.24 20.75
C PRO A 141 -5.56 -4.11 20.27
N GLY A 142 -5.36 -4.19 18.95
CA GLY A 142 -4.25 -4.93 18.30
C GLY A 142 -2.87 -4.30 18.54
N ARG A 143 -2.44 -4.25 19.80
CA ARG A 143 -1.14 -3.74 20.25
C ARG A 143 -0.39 -4.87 20.94
N LEU A 144 0.87 -5.04 20.57
CA LEU A 144 1.74 -6.07 21.11
C LEU A 144 3.08 -5.46 21.49
N VAL A 145 3.59 -5.83 22.66
CA VAL A 145 4.96 -5.54 23.09
C VAL A 145 5.70 -6.87 23.15
N ILE A 146 6.79 -6.96 22.42
CA ILE A 146 7.63 -8.17 22.36
C ILE A 146 8.88 -7.91 23.20
N THR A 147 9.00 -8.63 24.30
CA THR A 147 10.20 -8.63 25.16
C THR A 147 10.98 -9.92 24.98
N GLY A 148 12.26 -9.91 25.34
CA GLY A 148 13.10 -11.10 25.32
C GLY A 148 13.42 -11.51 26.74
N THR A 149 13.34 -12.79 27.06
CA THR A 149 13.88 -13.31 28.33
C THR A 149 14.68 -14.55 28.04
N GLN A 150 15.93 -14.60 28.49
CA GLN A 150 16.72 -15.84 28.39
C GLN A 150 16.27 -16.79 29.50
N THR A 151 15.61 -17.89 29.13
CA THR A 151 15.34 -19.00 30.05
C THR A 151 16.41 -20.06 29.83
N SER A 152 17.39 -20.15 30.74
CA SER A 152 18.43 -21.17 30.65
C SER A 152 17.82 -22.57 30.83
N PRO A 153 18.05 -23.56 29.95
CA PRO A 153 17.43 -24.88 30.03
C PRO A 153 18.01 -25.77 31.15
N HIS A 154 19.10 -25.35 31.80
CA HIS A 154 19.76 -26.08 32.87
C HIS A 154 20.16 -25.11 34.00
N GLY A 155 19.59 -25.33 35.19
CA GLY A 155 20.09 -24.75 36.43
C GLY A 155 19.18 -23.72 37.07
N THR A 156 18.49 -24.16 38.13
CA THR A 156 18.30 -23.48 39.42
C THR A 156 17.83 -22.01 39.40
N SER A 157 16.58 -21.81 39.82
CA SER A 157 16.02 -20.58 40.38
C SER A 157 16.48 -19.25 39.79
N GLY A 158 15.66 -18.69 38.90
CA GLY A 158 15.16 -17.32 39.08
C GLY A 158 16.13 -16.16 38.88
N THR A 159 17.28 -16.35 38.23
CA THR A 159 18.13 -15.21 37.83
C THR A 159 17.80 -14.82 36.39
N VAL A 160 16.90 -13.85 36.22
CA VAL A 160 16.68 -13.18 34.93
C VAL A 160 17.93 -12.37 34.64
N LEU A 161 18.89 -12.97 33.92
CA LEU A 161 20.05 -12.26 33.41
C LEU A 161 19.54 -11.24 32.39
N GLY A 162 19.62 -9.96 32.74
CA GLY A 162 19.05 -8.82 32.00
C GLY A 162 19.71 -8.51 30.66
N ASN A 163 20.06 -9.53 29.88
CA ASN A 163 20.58 -9.38 28.54
C ASN A 163 19.64 -10.04 27.53
N ASP A 164 18.68 -9.25 27.03
CA ASP A 164 17.67 -9.69 26.06
C ASP A 164 18.25 -9.85 24.64
N ALA A 165 19.56 -9.69 24.45
CA ALA A 165 20.20 -9.86 23.16
C ALA A 165 20.06 -11.32 22.68
N GLY A 166 19.72 -11.50 21.39
CA GLY A 166 19.68 -12.82 20.75
C GLY A 166 18.44 -13.68 21.03
N THR A 167 17.43 -13.19 21.77
CA THR A 167 16.20 -13.96 22.08
C THR A 167 15.22 -14.12 20.91
N GLY A 168 15.63 -13.82 19.67
CA GLY A 168 14.79 -14.00 18.48
C GLY A 168 13.62 -13.01 18.32
N LYS A 169 13.59 -11.87 19.03
CA LYS A 169 12.52 -10.86 18.89
C LYS A 169 12.27 -10.44 17.45
N THR A 170 13.35 -10.16 16.70
CA THR A 170 13.27 -9.76 15.30
C THR A 170 12.66 -10.87 14.44
N ILE A 171 13.05 -12.13 14.68
CA ILE A 171 12.51 -13.30 13.98
C ILE A 171 11.01 -13.43 14.26
N LEU A 172 10.58 -13.26 15.52
CA LEU A 172 9.17 -13.29 15.91
C LEU A 172 8.35 -12.19 15.21
N VAL A 173 8.88 -10.95 15.16
CA VAL A 173 8.22 -9.84 14.45
C VAL A 173 8.07 -10.12 12.96
N LEU A 174 9.14 -10.61 12.32
CA LEU A 174 9.11 -10.94 10.90
C LEU A 174 8.14 -12.09 10.60
N ALA A 175 8.13 -13.13 11.45
CA ALA A 175 7.18 -14.23 11.32
C ALA A 175 5.73 -13.75 11.44
N LEU A 176 5.43 -12.89 12.42
CA LEU A 176 4.11 -12.27 12.58
C LEU A 176 3.72 -11.46 11.35
N LEU A 177 4.61 -10.60 10.86
CA LEU A 177 4.36 -9.75 9.71
C LEU A 177 4.10 -10.59 8.45
N LEU A 178 4.93 -11.60 8.19
CA LEU A 178 4.78 -12.47 7.02
C LEU A 178 3.47 -13.26 7.08
N GLN A 179 3.07 -13.76 8.26
CA GLN A 179 1.77 -14.45 8.41
C GLN A 179 0.58 -13.50 8.23
N LEU A 180 0.66 -12.27 8.74
CA LEU A 180 -0.39 -11.27 8.52
C LEU A 180 -0.48 -10.86 7.05
N ALA A 181 0.64 -10.78 6.34
CA ALA A 181 0.68 -10.45 4.93
C ALA A 181 0.13 -11.59 4.05
N ASP A 182 0.47 -12.83 4.39
CA ASP A 182 0.03 -14.04 3.69
C ASP A 182 -1.48 -14.31 3.84
N ARG A 183 -2.02 -14.07 5.04
CA ARG A 183 -3.45 -14.28 5.37
C ARG A 183 -4.33 -13.07 5.03
N ARG A 184 -3.77 -11.99 4.49
CA ARG A 184 -4.49 -10.75 4.20
C ARG A 184 -5.63 -11.00 3.21
N GLN A 185 -6.84 -10.52 3.55
CA GLN A 185 -7.98 -10.49 2.63
C GLN A 185 -8.08 -9.14 1.90
N PRO A 186 -8.75 -9.09 0.73
CA PRO A 186 -9.04 -7.82 0.05
C PRO A 186 -9.79 -6.85 0.98
N GLY A 187 -9.40 -5.58 0.99
CA GLY A 187 -9.94 -4.56 1.89
C GLY A 187 -9.28 -4.49 3.27
N GLU A 188 -8.46 -5.48 3.65
CA GLU A 188 -7.70 -5.42 4.89
C GLU A 188 -6.44 -4.56 4.77
N ARG A 189 -5.96 -4.08 5.92
CA ARG A 189 -4.76 -3.23 6.00
C ARG A 189 -3.51 -4.04 5.69
N VAL A 190 -2.57 -3.43 4.97
CA VAL A 190 -1.28 -4.07 4.67
C VAL A 190 -0.35 -3.92 5.88
N PRO A 191 0.19 -5.02 6.44
CA PRO A 191 1.18 -4.93 7.50
C PRO A 191 2.51 -4.42 6.93
N VAL A 192 3.09 -3.42 7.58
CA VAL A 192 4.38 -2.82 7.18
C VAL A 192 5.26 -2.71 8.42
N ARG A 193 6.54 -3.08 8.28
CA ARG A 193 7.52 -2.90 9.34
C ARG A 193 8.11 -1.50 9.23
N LEU A 194 8.02 -0.76 10.33
CA LEU A 194 8.61 0.57 10.44
C LEU A 194 9.58 0.53 11.60
N THR A 195 10.87 0.78 11.33
CA THR A 195 11.88 0.84 12.38
C THR A 195 11.96 2.26 12.92
N ALA A 196 11.84 2.42 14.24
CA ALA A 196 11.96 3.73 14.87
C ALA A 196 13.34 4.36 14.61
N ALA A 197 14.38 3.53 14.48
CA ALA A 197 15.74 3.97 14.16
C ALA A 197 15.89 4.59 12.76
N ALA A 198 15.01 4.25 11.81
CA ALA A 198 15.04 4.81 10.45
C ALA A 198 14.25 6.13 10.33
N TRP A 199 13.66 6.62 11.42
CA TRP A 199 12.92 7.87 11.40
C TRP A 199 13.89 9.07 11.57
N PRO A 200 14.03 9.96 10.58
CA PRO A 200 14.96 11.08 10.62
C PRO A 200 14.46 12.25 11.50
N GLY A 201 13.32 12.11 12.18
CA GLY A 201 12.58 13.21 12.79
C GLY A 201 11.63 13.91 11.81
N GLY A 202 10.79 14.81 12.31
CA GLY A 202 9.83 15.59 11.50
C GLY A 202 8.42 14.99 11.41
N GLU A 203 7.69 15.31 10.33
CA GLU A 203 6.30 14.86 10.18
C GLU A 203 6.23 13.37 9.81
N LEU A 204 5.57 12.58 10.67
CA LEU A 204 5.42 11.12 10.50
C LEU A 204 4.78 10.75 9.15
N ARG A 205 3.80 11.53 8.69
CA ARG A 205 3.08 11.26 7.45
C ARG A 205 3.97 11.42 6.22
N ALA A 206 4.77 12.48 6.17
CA ALA A 206 5.71 12.73 5.08
C ALA A 206 6.80 11.64 5.04
N TRP A 207 7.33 11.28 6.21
CA TRP A 207 8.28 10.17 6.33
C TRP A 207 7.68 8.84 5.88
N LEU A 208 6.46 8.50 6.31
CA LEU A 208 5.80 7.26 5.93
C LEU A 208 5.61 7.14 4.41
N ILE A 209 5.16 8.21 3.76
CA ILE A 209 5.00 8.24 2.30
C ILE A 209 6.35 8.03 1.61
N SER A 210 7.38 8.77 2.04
CA SER A 210 8.73 8.64 1.48
C SER A 210 9.31 7.24 1.68
N HIS A 211 9.11 6.64 2.86
CA HIS A 211 9.55 5.28 3.16
C HIS A 211 8.83 4.24 2.29
N LEU A 212 7.51 4.36 2.15
CA LEU A 212 6.72 3.45 1.33
C LEU A 212 7.13 3.49 -0.15
N ILE A 213 7.42 4.67 -0.69
CA ILE A 213 7.90 4.83 -2.08
C ILE A 213 9.33 4.29 -2.22
N SER A 214 10.25 4.68 -1.34
CA SER A 214 11.68 4.33 -1.49
C SER A 214 11.98 2.86 -1.23
N VAL A 215 11.39 2.27 -0.19
CA VAL A 215 11.68 0.89 0.22
C VAL A 215 10.87 -0.11 -0.59
N TYR A 216 9.56 0.11 -0.75
CA TYR A 216 8.67 -0.84 -1.41
C TYR A 216 8.45 -0.54 -2.90
N ARG A 217 9.09 0.50 -3.45
CA ARG A 217 9.03 0.89 -4.87
C ARG A 217 7.59 1.02 -5.39
N LEU A 218 6.75 1.68 -4.60
CA LEU A 218 5.41 2.04 -5.03
C LEU A 218 5.51 3.16 -6.08
N GLU A 219 5.27 2.80 -7.34
CA GLU A 219 5.19 3.71 -8.51
C GLU A 219 3.76 4.19 -8.80
#